data_AF-A0A3B9PBX7-F1
#
_entry.id   AF-A0A3B9PBX7-F1
#
_cell.length_a   1.000
_cell.length_b   1.000
_cell.length_c   1.000
_cell.angle_alpha   90.00
_cell.angle_beta   90.00
_cell.angle_gamma   90.00
#
_symmetry.space_group_name_H-M   'P 1'
#
loop_
_entity.id
_entity.type
_entity.pdbx_description
1 polymer ?
#
loop_
_entity_poly.entity_id
_entity_poly.type
_entity_poly.pdbx_seq_one_letter_code
_entity_poly.pdbx_strand_id
1 'polypeptide(L)'
;MKMISRLFDWFSDFWPIFFIIILIILHIFLLNFFTDFTITINTVISSLTQLSGGIISLIIISKNFSQFRHMNLFSWLKKKIRSFPLKKQHYKLEARSSQHAFLTGEVHAHVKRRWDSLEEGLQELERRIDELRDETVERDKDIKREISSLRHTLNGSINNNSQKINEVQTLLEVSVLDDIHIQIFGALLILYGFTIDILLIK
;
A
#
# COMPACT_ATOMS: atom_id res chain seq x y z
N MET A 1 -29.97 -1.36 1.50
CA MET A 1 -29.27 -0.04 1.41
C MET A 1 -27.76 -0.13 1.20
N LYS A 2 -26.99 -0.96 1.94
CA LYS A 2 -25.52 -1.09 1.77
C LYS A 2 -25.03 -1.41 0.35
N MET A 3 -25.85 -2.04 -0.49
CA MET A 3 -25.49 -2.34 -1.89
C MET A 3 -25.59 -1.12 -2.80
N ILE A 4 -26.56 -0.22 -2.56
CA ILE A 4 -26.76 1.00 -3.34
C ILE A 4 -25.63 1.99 -3.05
N SER A 5 -25.23 2.14 -1.78
CA SER A 5 -24.08 2.98 -1.43
C SER A 5 -22.79 2.47 -2.09
N ARG A 6 -22.53 1.16 -2.05
CA ARG A 6 -21.36 0.57 -2.73
C ARG A 6 -21.37 0.76 -4.24
N LEU A 7 -22.55 0.75 -4.86
CA LEU A 7 -22.72 1.05 -6.29
C LEU A 7 -22.41 2.52 -6.58
N PHE A 8 -22.89 3.43 -5.73
CA PHE A 8 -22.61 4.85 -5.84
C PHE A 8 -21.12 5.16 -5.66
N ASP A 9 -20.49 4.56 -4.64
CA ASP A 9 -19.04 4.68 -4.40
C ASP A 9 -18.26 4.18 -5.62
N TRP A 10 -18.62 3.01 -6.15
CA TRP A 10 -17.99 2.47 -7.36
C TRP A 10 -18.19 3.36 -8.59
N PHE A 11 -19.33 4.03 -8.70
CA PHE A 11 -19.65 4.94 -9.81
C PHE A 11 -18.94 6.29 -9.67
N SER A 12 -18.79 6.80 -8.44
CA SER A 12 -18.05 8.04 -8.15
C SER A 12 -16.59 7.96 -8.60
N ASP A 13 -16.00 6.75 -8.59
CA ASP A 13 -14.66 6.50 -9.13
C ASP A 13 -14.57 6.75 -10.65
N PHE A 14 -15.69 6.74 -11.39
CA PHE A 14 -15.75 7.01 -12.83
C PHE A 14 -16.11 8.47 -13.16
N TRP A 15 -15.88 9.41 -12.24
CA TRP A 15 -16.07 10.84 -12.48
C TRP A 15 -15.47 11.38 -13.78
N PRO A 16 -14.31 10.91 -14.31
CA PRO A 16 -13.79 11.37 -15.60
C PRO A 16 -14.77 11.14 -16.75
N ILE A 17 -15.50 10.02 -16.73
CA ILE A 17 -16.46 9.68 -17.77
C ILE A 17 -17.67 10.62 -17.69
N PHE A 18 -18.17 10.92 -16.47
CA PHE A 18 -19.26 11.90 -16.31
C PHE A 18 -18.87 13.28 -16.80
N PHE A 19 -17.63 13.71 -16.54
CA PHE A 19 -17.15 15.00 -17.03
C PHE A 19 -17.16 15.06 -18.55
N ILE A 20 -16.70 14.00 -19.23
CA ILE A 20 -16.76 13.92 -20.70
C ILE A 20 -18.20 13.94 -21.21
N ILE A 21 -19.12 13.22 -20.57
CA ILE A 21 -20.55 13.24 -20.94
C ILE A 21 -21.14 14.65 -20.80
N ILE A 22 -20.85 15.34 -19.69
CA ILE A 22 -21.29 16.73 -19.47
C ILE A 22 -20.72 17.64 -20.56
N LEU A 23 -19.45 17.47 -20.91
CA LEU A 23 -18.79 18.23 -21.96
C LEU A 23 -19.43 17.98 -23.33
N ILE A 24 -19.81 16.74 -23.64
CA ILE A 24 -20.58 16.39 -24.85
C ILE A 24 -21.94 17.10 -24.87
N ILE A 25 -22.69 17.06 -23.77
CA ILE A 25 -24.00 17.70 -23.66
C ILE A 25 -23.87 19.22 -23.85
N LEU A 26 -22.88 19.84 -23.19
CA LEU A 26 -22.60 21.27 -23.34
C LEU A 26 -22.22 21.61 -24.77
N HIS A 27 -21.41 20.76 -25.42
CA HIS A 27 -21.04 20.94 -26.81
C HIS A 27 -22.25 20.90 -27.75
N ILE A 28 -23.12 19.88 -27.62
CA ILE A 28 -24.36 19.78 -28.39
C ILE A 28 -25.27 20.98 -28.14
N PHE A 29 -25.37 21.43 -26.88
CA PHE A 29 -26.15 22.61 -26.52
C PHE A 29 -25.63 23.88 -27.22
N LEU A 30 -24.31 24.09 -27.25
CA LEU A 30 -23.69 25.21 -27.96
C LEU A 30 -23.97 25.16 -29.47
N LEU A 31 -23.88 23.98 -30.08
CA LEU A 31 -24.19 23.80 -31.50
C LEU A 31 -25.64 24.11 -31.84
N ASN A 32 -26.58 23.74 -30.97
CA ASN A 32 -28.00 24.05 -31.15
C ASN A 32 -28.31 25.55 -31.00
N PHE A 33 -27.54 26.28 -30.19
CA PHE A 33 -27.76 27.71 -29.95
C PHE A 33 -27.08 28.60 -31.00
N PHE A 34 -25.94 28.16 -31.55
CA PHE A 34 -25.11 28.96 -32.46
C PHE A 34 -24.90 28.23 -33.80
N THR A 35 -25.99 28.02 -34.54
CA THR A 35 -25.97 27.26 -35.81
C THR A 35 -25.01 27.86 -36.84
N ASP A 36 -24.91 29.19 -36.91
CA ASP A 36 -24.08 29.92 -37.88
C ASP A 36 -22.57 29.75 -37.62
N PHE A 37 -22.18 29.35 -36.41
CA PHE A 37 -20.77 29.24 -35.99
C PHE A 37 -20.34 27.80 -35.74
N THR A 38 -21.08 26.82 -36.28
CA THR A 38 -20.83 25.38 -36.07
C THR A 38 -19.37 24.99 -36.30
N ILE A 39 -18.78 25.39 -37.43
CA ILE A 39 -17.38 25.06 -37.78
C ILE A 39 -16.41 25.66 -36.75
N THR A 40 -16.57 26.95 -36.43
CA THR A 40 -15.70 27.64 -35.47
C THR A 40 -15.79 27.02 -34.07
N ILE A 41 -17.00 26.68 -33.61
CA ILE A 41 -17.21 26.04 -32.31
C ILE A 41 -16.53 24.67 -32.25
N ASN A 42 -16.70 23.85 -33.29
CA ASN A 42 -16.06 22.53 -33.38
C ASN A 42 -14.53 22.63 -33.33
N THR A 43 -13.94 23.53 -34.12
CA THR A 43 -12.48 23.72 -34.14
C THR A 43 -11.94 24.20 -32.80
N VAL A 44 -12.62 25.15 -32.16
CA VAL A 44 -12.21 25.70 -30.85
C VAL A 44 -12.31 24.62 -29.76
N ILE A 45 -13.43 23.89 -29.69
CA ILE A 45 -13.63 22.85 -28.68
C ILE A 45 -12.68 21.66 -28.92
N SER A 46 -12.48 21.24 -30.17
CA SER A 46 -11.50 20.21 -30.55
C SER A 46 -10.10 20.61 -30.08
N SER A 47 -9.65 21.83 -30.42
CA SER A 47 -8.32 22.32 -30.05
C SER A 47 -8.14 22.43 -28.53
N LEU A 48 -9.14 22.97 -27.82
CA LEU A 48 -9.10 23.13 -26.36
C LEU A 48 -9.07 21.78 -25.64
N THR A 49 -9.88 20.80 -26.08
CA THR A 49 -9.93 19.47 -25.46
C THR A 49 -8.65 18.67 -25.73
N GLN A 50 -8.09 18.74 -26.94
CA GLN A 50 -6.81 18.11 -27.26
C GLN A 50 -5.64 18.75 -26.48
N LEU A 51 -5.58 20.08 -26.43
CA LEU A 51 -4.52 20.81 -25.72
C LEU A 51 -4.59 20.56 -24.20
N SER A 52 -5.77 20.66 -23.60
CA SER A 52 -5.96 20.37 -22.17
C SER A 52 -5.65 18.91 -21.84
N GLY A 53 -6.17 17.95 -22.63
CA GLY A 53 -5.88 16.54 -22.45
C GLY A 53 -4.40 16.20 -22.62
N GLY A 54 -3.71 16.85 -23.57
CA GLY A 54 -2.27 16.75 -23.79
C GLY A 54 -1.45 17.27 -22.60
N ILE A 55 -1.77 18.47 -22.10
CA ILE A 55 -1.10 19.06 -20.93
C ILE A 55 -1.30 18.18 -19.69
N ILE A 56 -2.54 17.73 -19.45
CA ILE A 56 -2.86 16.82 -18.34
C ILE A 56 -2.02 15.55 -18.43
N SER A 57 -1.99 14.92 -19.61
CA SER A 57 -1.22 13.70 -19.83
C SER A 57 0.28 13.91 -19.60
N LEU A 58 0.84 15.04 -20.05
CA LEU A 58 2.25 15.38 -19.84
C LEU A 58 2.59 15.60 -18.36
N ILE A 59 1.75 16.30 -17.62
CA ILE A 59 1.95 16.52 -16.18
C ILE A 59 1.99 15.18 -15.43
N ILE A 60 1.10 14.25 -15.79
CA ILE A 60 1.02 12.94 -15.15
C ILE A 60 2.22 12.07 -15.50
N ILE A 61 2.63 12.05 -16.78
CA ILE A 61 3.82 11.32 -17.20
C ILE A 61 5.05 11.84 -16.44
N SER A 62 5.16 13.16 -16.26
CA SER A 62 6.24 13.78 -15.49
C SER A 62 6.22 13.37 -14.01
N LYS A 63 5.04 13.33 -13.38
CA LYS A 63 4.90 12.94 -11.97
C LYS A 63 5.14 11.44 -11.71
N ASN A 64 4.77 10.59 -12.66
CA ASN A 64 4.67 9.14 -12.45
C ASN A 64 5.70 8.30 -13.20
N PHE A 65 6.70 8.92 -13.81
CA PHE A 65 7.72 8.22 -14.60
C PHE A 65 8.40 7.06 -13.84
N SER A 66 8.54 7.18 -12.51
CA SER A 66 9.11 6.14 -11.64
C SER A 66 8.15 4.96 -11.39
N GLN A 67 6.83 5.22 -11.23
CA GLN A 67 5.82 4.20 -10.92
C GLN A 67 5.30 3.46 -12.16
N PHE A 68 5.36 4.05 -13.35
CA PHE A 68 4.86 3.43 -14.59
C PHE A 68 5.61 2.16 -15.02
N ARG A 69 6.78 1.88 -14.46
CA ARG A 69 7.58 0.72 -14.86
C ARG A 69 6.87 -0.63 -14.61
N HIS A 70 5.88 -0.68 -13.71
CA HIS A 70 5.28 -1.95 -13.28
C HIS A 70 3.75 -2.05 -13.39
N MET A 71 3.03 -0.98 -13.75
CA MET A 71 1.57 -1.01 -13.86
C MET A 71 1.07 -0.71 -15.27
N ASN A 72 0.48 -1.72 -15.92
CA ASN A 72 -0.25 -1.54 -17.18
C ASN A 72 -1.65 -0.99 -16.90
N LEU A 73 -2.05 0.11 -17.58
CA LEU A 73 -3.42 0.67 -17.51
C LEU A 73 -4.51 -0.40 -17.72
N PHE A 74 -4.29 -1.32 -18.66
CA PHE A 74 -5.19 -2.43 -18.93
C PHE A 74 -5.34 -3.39 -17.75
N SER A 75 -4.28 -3.66 -16.98
CA SER A 75 -4.38 -4.56 -15.83
C SER A 75 -5.17 -3.91 -14.69
N TRP A 76 -5.02 -2.60 -14.50
CA TRP A 76 -5.84 -1.82 -13.56
C TRP A 76 -7.31 -1.82 -13.97
N LEU A 77 -7.62 -1.49 -15.23
CA LEU A 77 -9.00 -1.46 -15.74
C LEU A 77 -9.65 -2.84 -15.59
N LYS A 78 -8.93 -3.91 -15.95
CA LYS A 78 -9.38 -5.29 -15.79
C LYS A 78 -9.61 -5.65 -14.32
N LYS A 79 -8.75 -5.20 -13.40
CA LYS A 79 -8.91 -5.38 -11.95
C LYS A 79 -10.17 -4.66 -11.46
N LYS A 80 -10.42 -3.42 -11.90
CA LYS A 80 -11.59 -2.61 -11.53
C LYS A 80 -12.92 -3.18 -12.06
N ILE A 81 -12.93 -3.66 -13.30
CA ILE A 81 -14.09 -4.37 -13.88
C ILE A 81 -14.35 -5.68 -13.12
N ARG A 82 -13.29 -6.36 -12.67
CA ARG A 82 -13.43 -7.56 -11.83
C ARG A 82 -13.89 -7.26 -10.40
N SER A 83 -13.60 -6.07 -9.87
CA SER A 83 -14.04 -5.64 -8.54
C SER A 83 -15.49 -5.13 -8.52
N PHE A 84 -16.22 -5.27 -9.63
CA PHE A 84 -17.62 -4.86 -9.70
C PHE A 84 -18.47 -5.57 -8.63
N PRO A 85 -19.22 -4.83 -7.80
CA PRO A 85 -19.84 -5.33 -6.57
C PRO A 85 -20.89 -6.43 -6.78
N LEU A 86 -21.36 -6.63 -8.02
CA LEU A 86 -22.31 -7.70 -8.37
C LEU A 86 -21.65 -9.09 -8.49
N LYS A 87 -20.33 -9.18 -8.59
CA LYS A 87 -19.63 -10.48 -8.59
C LYS A 87 -19.29 -10.90 -7.17
N LYS A 88 -19.82 -12.05 -6.72
CA LYS A 88 -19.47 -12.67 -5.44
C LYS A 88 -17.96 -12.99 -5.43
N GLN A 89 -17.21 -12.35 -4.54
CA GLN A 89 -15.78 -12.61 -4.36
C GLN A 89 -15.57 -13.73 -3.33
N HIS A 90 -14.71 -14.70 -3.65
CA HIS A 90 -14.25 -15.70 -2.69
C HIS A 90 -12.99 -15.17 -1.98
N TYR A 91 -13.09 -14.93 -0.68
CA TYR A 91 -11.93 -14.53 0.13
C TYR A 91 -11.11 -15.77 0.50
N LYS A 92 -9.83 -15.81 0.11
CA LYS A 92 -8.86 -16.80 0.60
C LYS A 92 -8.15 -16.23 1.81
N LEU A 93 -8.29 -16.89 2.96
CA LEU A 93 -7.49 -16.62 4.16
C LEU A 93 -6.16 -17.38 4.02
N GLU A 94 -5.04 -16.65 4.02
CA GLU A 94 -3.69 -17.23 4.13
C GLU A 94 -3.13 -16.95 5.52
N ALA A 95 -2.67 -17.99 6.21
CA ALA A 95 -1.95 -17.89 7.48
C ALA A 95 -0.46 -18.18 7.23
N ARG A 96 0.44 -17.33 7.76
CA ARG A 96 1.91 -17.49 7.65
C ARG A 96 2.54 -17.55 9.04
N SER A 97 3.57 -18.38 9.21
CA SER A 97 4.34 -18.58 10.45
C SER A 97 5.85 -18.59 10.15
N SER A 98 6.66 -17.98 11.01
CA SER A 98 8.13 -17.93 10.92
C SER A 98 8.79 -18.10 12.30
N GLN A 99 9.91 -18.84 12.39
CA GLN A 99 10.67 -19.08 13.64
C GLN A 99 12.17 -18.81 13.42
N HIS A 100 12.83 -18.10 14.35
CA HIS A 100 14.29 -17.89 14.39
C HIS A 100 14.81 -17.79 15.84
N ALA A 101 16.05 -18.23 16.07
CA ALA A 101 16.73 -18.26 17.37
C ALA A 101 18.10 -17.55 17.30
N PHE A 102 18.49 -16.87 18.39
CA PHE A 102 19.79 -16.21 18.56
C PHE A 102 20.33 -16.43 19.98
N LEU A 103 21.66 -16.49 20.14
CA LEU A 103 22.37 -16.90 21.35
C LEU A 103 23.48 -15.88 21.69
N THR A 104 23.59 -15.50 22.96
CA THR A 104 24.63 -14.62 23.52
C THR A 104 25.06 -15.12 24.89
N GLY A 105 26.34 -14.95 25.27
CA GLY A 105 26.91 -15.48 26.50
C GLY A 105 27.71 -14.46 27.31
N GLU A 106 27.72 -14.62 28.63
CA GLU A 106 28.46 -13.82 29.61
C GLU A 106 29.55 -14.64 30.31
N VAL A 107 30.63 -13.96 30.74
CA VAL A 107 31.81 -14.57 31.38
C VAL A 107 31.82 -14.27 32.88
N HIS A 108 32.02 -15.31 33.69
CA HIS A 108 32.19 -15.21 35.14
C HIS A 108 33.61 -15.60 35.56
N ALA A 109 34.17 -14.90 36.53
CA ALA A 109 35.49 -15.16 37.09
C ALA A 109 35.39 -15.52 38.58
N HIS A 110 36.09 -16.58 38.99
CA HIS A 110 36.11 -17.06 40.37
C HIS A 110 37.54 -17.07 40.93
N VAL A 111 37.66 -16.77 42.23
CA VAL A 111 38.94 -16.77 42.95
C VAL A 111 39.11 -18.09 43.72
N LYS A 112 40.29 -18.70 43.58
CA LYS A 112 40.60 -20.02 44.15
C LYS A 112 41.05 -19.87 45.62
N ARG A 113 40.41 -20.58 46.54
CA ARG A 113 40.81 -20.66 47.96
C ARG A 113 41.65 -21.92 48.20
N ARG A 114 42.56 -21.88 49.18
CA ARG A 114 43.41 -23.01 49.61
C ARG A 114 42.87 -23.57 50.94
N TRP A 115 43.14 -24.85 51.18
CA TRP A 115 42.45 -25.70 52.16
C TRP A 115 43.48 -26.45 52.99
N ASP A 116 43.20 -26.63 54.28
CA ASP A 116 44.15 -27.22 55.23
C ASP A 116 43.84 -28.69 55.55
N SER A 117 42.60 -29.15 55.29
CA SER A 117 42.18 -30.55 55.46
C SER A 117 41.31 -31.09 54.31
N LEU A 118 41.20 -32.42 54.23
CA LEU A 118 40.45 -33.12 53.17
C LEU A 118 38.92 -33.03 53.40
N GLU A 119 38.46 -33.15 54.67
CA GLU A 119 37.05 -32.92 55.04
C GLU A 119 36.58 -31.51 54.69
N GLU A 120 37.36 -30.47 55.02
CA GLU A 120 37.02 -29.09 54.65
C GLU A 120 36.93 -28.96 53.13
N GLY A 121 37.88 -29.58 52.41
CA GLY A 121 37.89 -29.76 50.96
C GLY A 121 36.57 -30.26 50.39
N LEU A 122 36.04 -31.33 50.98
CA LEU A 122 34.82 -31.99 50.53
C LEU A 122 33.57 -31.13 50.81
N GLN A 123 33.46 -30.56 52.01
CA GLN A 123 32.30 -29.76 52.42
C GLN A 123 32.08 -28.52 51.56
N GLU A 124 33.14 -27.76 51.26
CA GLU A 124 33.01 -26.59 50.39
C GLU A 124 32.84 -27.00 48.92
N LEU A 125 33.32 -28.17 48.48
CA LEU A 125 33.04 -28.67 47.13
C LEU A 125 31.53 -28.91 46.99
N GLU A 126 30.92 -29.55 47.98
CA GLU A 126 29.48 -29.77 48.06
C GLU A 126 28.73 -28.44 48.13
N ARG A 127 29.17 -27.51 49.00
CA ARG A 127 28.66 -26.13 49.08
C ARG A 127 28.71 -25.42 47.73
N ARG A 128 29.83 -25.50 47.01
CA ARG A 128 30.01 -24.88 45.68
C ARG A 128 29.13 -25.54 44.62
N ILE A 129 28.91 -26.85 44.69
CA ILE A 129 27.99 -27.55 43.79
C ILE A 129 26.57 -27.04 44.01
N ASP A 130 26.14 -26.88 45.26
CA ASP A 130 24.83 -26.35 45.60
C ASP A 130 24.69 -24.87 45.22
N GLU A 131 25.69 -24.04 45.51
CA GLU A 131 25.72 -22.64 45.04
C GLU A 131 25.64 -22.54 43.52
N LEU A 132 26.44 -23.33 42.80
CA LEU A 132 26.38 -23.38 41.34
C LEU A 132 25.02 -23.85 40.85
N ARG A 133 24.39 -24.80 41.53
CA ARG A 133 23.06 -25.30 41.18
C ARG A 133 22.01 -24.22 41.35
N ASP A 134 22.02 -23.51 42.47
CA ASP A 134 21.08 -22.43 42.76
C ASP A 134 21.29 -21.24 41.82
N GLU A 135 22.55 -20.81 41.60
CA GLU A 135 22.88 -19.79 40.61
C GLU A 135 22.42 -20.19 39.21
N THR A 136 22.56 -21.47 38.83
CA THR A 136 22.11 -21.97 37.52
C THR A 136 20.58 -21.89 37.41
N VAL A 137 19.85 -22.24 38.47
CA VAL A 137 18.38 -22.17 38.49
C VAL A 137 17.90 -20.71 38.46
N GLU A 138 18.58 -19.81 39.16
CA GLU A 138 18.25 -18.39 39.17
C GLU A 138 18.53 -17.74 37.81
N ARG A 139 19.72 -17.98 37.23
CA ARG A 139 20.05 -17.53 35.87
C ARG A 139 19.04 -18.07 34.85
N ASP A 140 18.62 -19.33 34.94
CA ASP A 140 17.62 -19.90 34.03
C ASP A 140 16.26 -19.18 34.14
N LYS A 141 15.84 -18.79 35.35
CA LYS A 141 14.61 -18.02 35.56
C LYS A 141 14.71 -16.60 34.99
N ASP A 142 15.84 -15.93 35.20
CA ASP A 142 16.02 -14.55 34.73
C ASP A 142 16.14 -14.49 33.21
N ILE A 143 16.88 -15.43 32.62
CA ILE A 143 16.92 -15.62 31.16
C ILE A 143 15.50 -15.82 30.61
N LYS A 144 14.66 -16.67 31.24
CA LYS A 144 13.28 -16.87 30.80
C LYS A 144 12.43 -15.60 30.89
N ARG A 145 12.58 -14.80 31.95
CA ARG A 145 11.85 -13.53 32.11
C ARG A 145 12.28 -12.52 31.06
N GLU A 146 13.58 -12.37 30.85
CA GLU A 146 14.13 -11.41 29.89
C GLU A 146 13.72 -11.78 28.46
N ILE A 147 13.79 -13.08 28.11
CA ILE A 147 13.26 -13.62 26.85
C ILE A 147 11.78 -13.27 26.68
N SER A 148 10.97 -13.45 27.73
CA SER A 148 9.54 -13.13 27.67
C SER A 148 9.29 -11.63 27.45
N SER A 149 10.03 -10.77 28.13
CA SER A 149 9.92 -9.31 28.02
C SER A 149 10.34 -8.82 26.64
N LEU A 150 11.52 -9.24 26.16
CA LEU A 150 12.02 -8.93 24.83
C LEU A 150 11.05 -9.40 23.74
N ARG A 151 10.50 -10.61 23.89
CA ARG A 151 9.49 -11.13 22.96
C ARG A 151 8.26 -10.23 22.90
N HIS A 152 7.81 -9.69 24.03
CA HIS A 152 6.67 -8.78 24.06
C HIS A 152 6.98 -7.45 23.35
N THR A 153 8.14 -6.84 23.64
CA THR A 153 8.57 -5.58 23.01
C THR A 153 8.78 -5.72 21.51
N LEU A 154 9.37 -6.84 21.07
CA LEU A 154 9.68 -7.10 19.67
C LEU A 154 8.40 -7.40 18.88
N ASN A 155 7.47 -8.17 19.46
CA ASN A 155 6.12 -8.36 18.88
C ASN A 155 5.37 -7.04 18.76
N GLY A 156 5.46 -6.17 19.77
CA GLY A 156 4.89 -4.82 19.72
C GLY A 156 5.47 -3.99 18.56
N SER A 157 6.79 -4.00 18.40
CA SER A 157 7.48 -3.32 17.31
C SER A 157 7.14 -3.90 15.93
N ILE A 158 7.05 -5.23 15.80
CA ILE A 158 6.65 -5.91 14.56
C ILE A 158 5.21 -5.54 14.19
N ASN A 159 4.28 -5.60 15.13
CA ASN A 159 2.89 -5.23 14.89
C ASN A 159 2.78 -3.75 14.47
N ASN A 160 3.50 -2.86 15.15
CA ASN A 160 3.54 -1.43 14.81
C ASN A 160 4.15 -1.20 13.41
N ASN A 161 5.25 -1.87 13.09
CA ASN A 161 5.86 -1.77 11.76
C ASN A 161 4.97 -2.36 10.67
N SER A 162 4.30 -3.48 10.93
CA SER A 162 3.34 -4.07 9.99
C SER A 162 2.14 -3.15 9.77
N GLN A 163 1.65 -2.48 10.81
CA GLN A 163 0.61 -1.46 10.70
C GLN A 163 1.08 -0.29 9.83
N LYS A 164 2.27 0.27 10.11
CA LYS A 164 2.86 1.34 9.29
C LYS A 164 3.08 0.94 7.83
N ILE A 165 3.52 -0.28 7.57
CA ILE A 165 3.68 -0.80 6.20
C ILE A 165 2.31 -0.87 5.50
N ASN A 166 1.28 -1.36 6.18
CA ASN A 166 -0.07 -1.42 5.63
C ASN A 166 -0.64 -0.01 5.39
N GLU A 167 -0.37 0.94 6.28
CA GLU A 167 -0.75 2.35 6.10
C GLU A 167 -0.05 2.96 4.88
N VAL A 168 1.27 2.79 4.75
CA VAL A 168 2.03 3.26 3.58
C VAL A 168 1.54 2.60 2.30
N GLN A 169 1.25 1.29 2.32
CA GLN A 169 0.67 0.60 1.16
C GLN A 169 -0.70 1.19 0.80
N THR A 170 -1.54 1.48 1.79
CA THR A 170 -2.86 2.08 1.56
C THR A 170 -2.72 3.50 0.99
N LEU A 171 -1.81 4.32 1.53
CA LEU A 171 -1.53 5.66 1.01
C LEU A 171 -0.98 5.63 -0.42
N LEU A 172 -0.10 4.68 -0.72
CA LEU A 172 0.39 4.45 -2.07
C LEU A 172 -0.72 4.01 -3.01
N GLU A 173 -1.59 3.09 -2.58
CA GLU A 173 -2.74 2.67 -3.37
C GLU A 173 -3.67 3.85 -3.67
N VAL A 174 -3.97 4.71 -2.69
CA VAL A 174 -4.81 5.91 -2.90
C VAL A 174 -4.14 6.89 -3.86
N SER A 175 -2.86 7.22 -3.64
CA SER A 175 -2.12 8.17 -4.49
C SER A 175 -2.00 7.68 -5.93
N VAL A 176 -1.73 6.38 -6.13
CA VAL A 176 -1.64 5.78 -7.48
C VAL A 176 -3.01 5.75 -8.15
N LEU A 177 -4.08 5.48 -7.40
CA LEU A 177 -5.43 5.47 -7.95
C LEU A 177 -5.81 6.86 -8.47
N ASP A 178 -5.58 7.92 -7.69
CA ASP A 178 -5.91 9.28 -8.10
C ASP A 178 -5.23 9.67 -9.42
N ASP A 179 -3.94 9.34 -9.56
CA ASP A 179 -3.17 9.65 -10.76
C ASP A 179 -3.66 8.88 -12.00
N ILE A 180 -4.10 7.63 -11.85
CA ILE A 180 -4.66 6.83 -12.96
C ILE A 180 -5.96 7.46 -13.48
N HIS A 181 -6.83 7.96 -12.61
CA HIS A 181 -8.10 8.58 -13.05
C HIS A 181 -7.82 9.82 -13.89
N ILE A 182 -6.87 10.66 -13.48
CA ILE A 182 -6.49 11.87 -14.24
C ILE A 182 -5.84 11.47 -15.57
N GLN A 183 -5.12 10.34 -15.64
CA GLN A 183 -4.51 9.89 -16.90
C GLN A 183 -5.56 9.44 -17.91
N ILE A 184 -6.53 8.65 -17.44
CA ILE A 184 -7.66 8.20 -18.26
C ILE A 184 -8.47 9.43 -18.71
N PHE A 185 -8.65 10.42 -17.84
CA PHE A 185 -9.30 11.67 -18.18
C PHE A 185 -8.58 12.43 -19.30
N GLY A 186 -7.26 12.62 -19.18
CA GLY A 186 -6.44 13.27 -20.21
C GLY A 186 -6.52 12.53 -21.56
N ALA A 187 -6.43 11.19 -21.54
CA ALA A 187 -6.54 10.37 -22.74
C ALA A 187 -7.94 10.46 -23.38
N LEU A 188 -9.01 10.45 -22.59
CA LEU A 188 -10.38 10.60 -23.07
C LEU A 188 -10.63 11.98 -23.68
N LEU A 189 -10.07 13.05 -23.10
CA LEU A 189 -10.15 14.40 -23.67
C LEU A 189 -9.50 14.50 -25.04
N ILE A 190 -8.30 13.94 -25.19
CA ILE A 190 -7.60 13.90 -26.49
C ILE A 190 -8.43 13.11 -27.51
N LEU A 191 -8.92 11.92 -27.13
CA LEU A 191 -9.72 11.09 -28.01
C LEU A 191 -11.01 11.80 -28.44
N TYR A 192 -11.68 12.47 -27.50
CA TYR A 192 -12.89 13.23 -27.78
C TYR A 192 -12.64 14.40 -28.74
N GLY A 193 -11.61 15.22 -28.46
CA GLY A 193 -11.24 16.32 -29.35
C GLY A 193 -10.89 15.82 -30.75
N PHE A 194 -10.16 14.71 -30.85
CA PHE A 194 -9.85 14.07 -32.13
C PHE A 194 -11.10 13.58 -32.87
N THR A 195 -12.10 13.03 -32.16
CA THR A 195 -13.36 12.60 -32.79
C THR A 195 -14.18 13.76 -33.33
N ILE A 196 -14.20 14.91 -32.64
CA ILE A 196 -14.85 16.14 -33.16
C ILE A 196 -14.16 16.57 -34.45
N ASP A 197 -12.83 16.64 -34.42
CA ASP A 197 -12.00 17.08 -35.54
C ASP A 197 -12.28 16.27 -36.81
N ILE A 198 -12.34 14.93 -36.68
CA ILE A 198 -12.60 14.03 -37.82
C ILE A 198 -14.03 14.12 -38.31
N LEU A 199 -15.01 14.16 -37.39
CA LEU A 199 -16.41 13.93 -37.73
C LEU A 199 -17.11 15.19 -38.21
N LEU A 200 -16.63 16.38 -37.84
CA LEU A 200 -17.34 17.65 -38.05
C LEU A 200 -16.59 18.66 -38.93
N ILE A 201 -15.34 18.38 -39.34
CA ILE A 201 -14.58 19.19 -40.31
C ILE A 201 -14.75 18.66 -41.74
N LYS A 202 -15.30 17.45 -41.91
CA LYS A 202 -15.76 16.95 -43.21
C LYS A 202 -17.19 17.38 -43.49
#